data_AF-A0A1C6JNY5-F1
#
_entry.id   AF-A0A1C6JNY5-F1
#
_cell.length_a   1.000
_cell.length_b   1.000
_cell.length_c   1.000
_cell.angle_alpha   90.00
_cell.angle_beta   90.00
_cell.angle_gamma   90.00
#
_symmetry.space_group_name_H-M   'P 1'
#
loop_
_entity.id
_entity.type
_entity.pdbx_description
1 polymer ?
#
loop_
_entity_poly.entity_id
_entity_poly.type
_entity_poly.pdbx_seq_one_letter_code
_entity_poly.pdbx_strand_id
1 'polypeptide(L)'
;MENNPDNISQIPKMQSPFDEIKQSDEKGIAFWNSRQLANVMGYNDYRNFERVINKSITICEQKGNHSGEHFITFTEMVQLGSGAYRQVNTCRLSSLACLIISQNADKKKPFVRLAQTYFSENTTAEDIVSSLESSIFLYQSNKGKISVSVIFNNETFWLSQRRMAELFGVDTRTINYHLQQIYSTKELIEEATIRKIEIVQQEGNRSVTRPVAVYNLDAVIAVGYRVNSYEATQFRMWCASVLKEFLLKGFVLDDERLKNTNVFGKDYFDELLIRIREIRTSERRYYQKITDIYAECSADYDPKSTDTKNFYRIVQNTMHWAITHKTAAEIIYERADAEKPNMGLMTWKHAPHGRILANQ
;
A
#
# COMPACT_ATOMS: atom_id res chain seq x y z
N MET A 1 -28.95 -48.14 46.27
CA MET A 1 -29.25 -46.80 45.71
C MET A 1 -27.95 -46.03 45.75
N GLU A 2 -27.11 -46.20 44.74
CA GLU A 2 -25.83 -45.47 44.63
C GLU A 2 -26.09 -44.20 43.81
N ASN A 3 -25.95 -43.04 44.48
CA ASN A 3 -25.89 -41.74 43.83
C ASN A 3 -24.57 -41.65 43.07
N ASN A 4 -24.64 -41.76 41.75
CA ASN A 4 -23.50 -41.63 40.85
C ASN A 4 -23.15 -40.14 40.68
N PRO A 5 -21.96 -39.66 41.09
CA PRO A 5 -21.61 -38.23 41.05
C PRO A 5 -21.11 -37.74 39.68
N ASP A 6 -21.08 -38.57 38.63
CA ASP A 6 -20.47 -38.25 37.34
C ASP A 6 -21.48 -37.86 36.24
N ASN A 7 -22.27 -36.80 36.46
CA ASN A 7 -23.06 -36.16 35.40
C ASN A 7 -22.53 -34.75 35.04
N ILE A 8 -21.21 -34.63 34.95
CA ILE A 8 -20.50 -33.39 34.56
C ILE A 8 -20.54 -33.18 33.04
N SER A 9 -20.83 -34.23 32.26
CA SER A 9 -20.93 -34.23 30.79
C SER A 9 -22.18 -33.53 30.24
N GLN A 10 -23.16 -33.18 31.08
CA GLN A 10 -24.36 -32.42 30.71
C GLN A 10 -24.26 -30.91 31.01
N ILE A 11 -23.13 -30.43 31.54
CA ILE A 11 -22.92 -29.00 31.77
C ILE A 11 -22.59 -28.35 30.41
N PRO A 12 -23.39 -27.38 29.93
CA PRO A 12 -23.08 -26.64 28.70
C PRO A 12 -21.68 -26.02 28.82
N LYS A 13 -20.82 -26.23 27.82
CA LYS A 13 -19.53 -25.52 27.75
C LYS A 13 -19.82 -24.01 27.83
N MET A 14 -19.13 -23.32 28.73
CA MET A 14 -19.22 -21.88 28.86
C MET A 14 -18.72 -21.25 27.55
N GLN A 15 -19.65 -20.81 26.69
CA GLN A 15 -19.34 -20.16 25.42
C GLN A 15 -19.11 -18.67 25.66
N SER A 16 -18.22 -18.07 24.88
CA SER A 16 -17.99 -16.63 24.98
C SER A 16 -19.25 -15.88 24.53
N PRO A 17 -19.62 -14.75 25.15
CA PRO A 17 -20.74 -13.93 24.66
C PRO A 17 -20.47 -13.42 23.23
N PHE A 18 -19.21 -13.43 22.78
CA PHE A 18 -18.83 -13.10 21.41
C PHE A 18 -18.99 -14.28 20.43
N ASP A 19 -19.02 -15.53 20.91
CA ASP A 19 -19.37 -16.70 20.10
C ASP A 19 -20.88 -16.70 19.78
N GLU A 20 -21.71 -16.30 20.75
CA GLU A 20 -23.18 -16.28 20.60
C GLU A 20 -23.66 -15.30 19.51
N ILE A 21 -22.94 -14.19 19.34
CA ILE A 21 -23.24 -13.17 18.32
C ILE A 21 -22.43 -13.35 17.03
N LYS A 22 -21.64 -14.42 16.92
CA LYS A 22 -20.87 -14.74 15.72
C LYS A 22 -21.81 -15.28 14.63
N GLN A 23 -21.75 -14.67 13.46
CA GLN A 23 -22.54 -15.05 12.29
C GLN A 23 -21.60 -15.46 11.16
N SER A 24 -22.13 -16.11 10.12
CA SER A 24 -21.37 -16.51 8.92
C SER A 24 -22.10 -16.03 7.67
N ASP A 25 -21.36 -15.53 6.69
CA ASP A 25 -21.95 -15.14 5.41
C ASP A 25 -22.15 -16.33 4.46
N GLU A 26 -22.69 -16.06 3.26
CA GLU A 26 -22.94 -17.06 2.22
C GLU A 26 -21.67 -17.82 1.78
N LYS A 27 -20.48 -17.26 2.06
CA LYS A 27 -19.17 -17.86 1.75
C LYS A 27 -18.56 -18.58 2.97
N GLY A 28 -19.26 -18.62 4.10
CA GLY A 28 -18.79 -19.22 5.35
C GLY A 28 -17.81 -18.34 6.14
N ILE A 29 -17.64 -17.06 5.79
CA ILE A 29 -16.74 -16.15 6.49
C ILE A 29 -17.43 -15.61 7.73
N ALA A 30 -16.77 -15.71 8.88
CA ALA A 30 -17.30 -15.26 10.15
C ALA A 30 -17.38 -13.72 10.25
N PHE A 31 -18.46 -13.22 10.83
CA PHE A 31 -18.64 -11.80 11.10
C PHE A 31 -19.48 -11.52 12.34
N TRP A 32 -19.44 -10.27 12.81
CA TRP A 32 -20.23 -9.77 13.92
C TRP A 32 -21.05 -8.54 13.52
N ASN A 33 -22.31 -8.49 13.95
CA ASN A 33 -23.16 -7.31 13.77
C ASN A 33 -22.77 -6.23 14.79
N SER A 34 -22.54 -5.00 14.34
CA SER A 34 -22.06 -3.91 15.19
C SER A 34 -23.01 -3.53 16.32
N ARG A 35 -24.33 -3.68 16.16
CA ARG A 35 -25.32 -3.40 17.20
C ARG A 35 -25.33 -4.48 18.27
N GLN A 36 -25.23 -5.74 17.87
CA GLN A 36 -25.09 -6.85 18.80
C GLN A 36 -23.77 -6.74 19.58
N LEU A 37 -22.68 -6.43 18.89
CA LEU A 37 -21.38 -6.21 19.52
C LEU A 37 -21.41 -5.02 20.50
N ALA A 38 -22.06 -3.91 20.15
CA ALA A 38 -22.25 -2.77 21.04
C ALA A 38 -22.94 -3.19 22.35
N ASN A 39 -24.03 -3.93 22.24
CA ASN A 39 -24.80 -4.42 23.39
C ASN A 39 -23.95 -5.33 24.28
N VAL A 40 -23.25 -6.31 23.70
CA VAL A 40 -22.36 -7.22 24.44
C VAL A 40 -21.23 -6.46 25.13
N MET A 41 -20.66 -5.44 24.47
CA MET A 41 -19.60 -4.59 25.04
C MET A 41 -20.11 -3.57 26.07
N GLY A 42 -21.41 -3.54 26.35
CA GLY A 42 -22.03 -2.68 27.37
C GLY A 42 -22.30 -1.25 26.90
N TYR A 43 -22.54 -1.04 25.61
CA TYR A 43 -22.98 0.24 25.04
C TYR A 43 -24.50 0.25 24.85
N ASN A 44 -25.21 0.91 25.78
CA ASN A 44 -26.68 1.00 25.74
C ASN A 44 -27.20 1.95 24.64
N ASP A 45 -26.42 2.99 24.30
CA ASP A 45 -26.72 3.90 23.19
C ASP A 45 -25.71 3.66 22.06
N TYR A 46 -26.24 3.16 20.94
CA TYR A 46 -25.46 2.85 19.75
C TYR A 46 -24.72 4.07 19.18
N ARG A 47 -25.22 5.30 19.36
CA ARG A 47 -24.55 6.52 18.88
C ARG A 47 -23.17 6.70 19.53
N ASN A 48 -23.01 6.28 20.78
CA ASN A 48 -21.72 6.32 21.46
C ASN A 48 -20.76 5.28 20.90
N PHE A 49 -21.28 4.12 20.48
CA PHE A 49 -20.49 3.08 19.84
C PHE A 49 -20.11 3.45 18.40
N GLU A 50 -20.99 4.14 17.67
CA GLU A 50 -20.74 4.65 16.32
C GLU A 50 -19.52 5.58 16.27
N ARG A 51 -19.30 6.40 17.31
CA ARG A 51 -18.07 7.21 17.44
C ARG A 51 -16.81 6.34 17.56
N VAL A 52 -16.90 5.22 18.28
CA VAL A 52 -15.79 4.26 18.41
C VAL A 52 -15.54 3.57 17.08
N ILE A 53 -16.59 3.19 16.35
CA ILE A 53 -16.49 2.62 15.00
C ILE A 53 -15.81 3.60 14.06
N ASN A 54 -16.26 4.85 13.98
CA ASN A 54 -15.68 5.86 13.10
C ASN A 54 -14.20 6.10 13.41
N LYS A 55 -13.83 6.19 14.69
CA LYS A 55 -12.42 6.26 15.10
C LYS A 55 -11.62 5.01 14.68
N SER A 56 -12.24 3.84 14.82
CA SER A 56 -11.61 2.55 14.47
C SER A 56 -11.41 2.41 12.96
N ILE A 57 -12.32 2.92 12.14
CA ILE A 57 -12.17 3.01 10.69
C ILE A 57 -10.94 3.85 10.33
N THR A 58 -10.80 5.04 10.91
CA THR A 58 -9.62 5.89 10.67
C THR A 58 -8.31 5.19 11.08
N ILE A 59 -8.30 4.46 12.19
CA ILE A 59 -7.12 3.71 12.66
C ILE A 59 -6.83 2.51 11.76
N CYS A 60 -7.87 1.85 11.24
CA CYS A 60 -7.75 0.75 10.29
C CYS A 60 -7.05 1.22 9.02
N GLU A 61 -7.47 2.37 8.48
CA GLU A 61 -6.89 2.98 7.30
C GLU A 61 -5.45 3.46 7.54
N GLN A 62 -5.16 4.07 8.69
CA GLN A 62 -3.81 4.48 9.07
C GLN A 62 -2.82 3.31 9.18
N LYS A 63 -3.31 2.12 9.55
CA LYS A 63 -2.51 0.90 9.61
C LYS A 63 -2.30 0.23 8.25
N GLY A 64 -2.85 0.80 7.17
CA GLY A 64 -2.73 0.27 5.82
C GLY A 64 -3.78 -0.77 5.44
N ASN A 65 -4.81 -0.98 6.27
CA ASN A 65 -5.87 -1.97 6.01
C ASN A 65 -7.09 -1.30 5.35
N HIS A 66 -7.77 -2.02 4.44
CA HIS A 66 -8.98 -1.53 3.77
C HIS A 66 -10.20 -1.56 4.69
N SER A 67 -10.68 -0.39 5.11
CA SER A 67 -11.87 -0.28 5.96
C SER A 67 -13.12 -0.93 5.34
N GLY A 68 -13.28 -0.85 4.01
CA GLY A 68 -14.43 -1.40 3.28
C GLY A 68 -14.59 -2.92 3.35
N GLU A 69 -13.52 -3.67 3.58
CA GLU A 69 -13.56 -5.13 3.73
C GLU A 69 -13.90 -5.56 5.16
N HIS A 70 -13.65 -4.67 6.12
CA HIS A 70 -13.76 -4.93 7.55
C HIS A 70 -15.01 -4.31 8.20
N PHE A 71 -15.53 -3.22 7.65
CA PHE A 71 -16.64 -2.42 8.15
C PHE A 71 -17.72 -2.24 7.07
N ILE A 72 -18.43 -3.32 6.73
CA ILE A 72 -19.42 -3.30 5.65
C ILE A 72 -20.75 -2.80 6.20
N THR A 73 -21.17 -1.61 5.80
CA THR A 73 -22.44 -1.02 6.27
C THR A 73 -23.62 -1.60 5.50
N PHE A 74 -24.69 -1.97 6.20
CA PHE A 74 -25.94 -2.41 5.60
C PHE A 74 -27.14 -1.95 6.44
N THR A 75 -28.33 -2.00 5.85
CA THR A 75 -29.58 -1.67 6.54
C THR A 75 -30.30 -2.96 6.89
N GLU A 76 -30.70 -3.10 8.15
CA GLU A 76 -31.47 -4.24 8.63
C GLU A 76 -32.79 -3.80 9.26
N MET A 77 -33.78 -4.68 9.23
CA MET A 77 -35.06 -4.48 9.91
C MET A 77 -34.96 -5.05 11.32
N VAL A 78 -35.11 -4.20 12.33
CA VAL A 78 -35.10 -4.63 13.74
C VAL A 78 -36.50 -4.48 14.32
N GLN A 79 -36.95 -5.52 15.03
CA GLN A 79 -38.20 -5.50 15.78
C GLN A 79 -38.03 -4.69 17.07
N LEU A 80 -38.88 -3.68 17.25
CA LEU A 80 -38.95 -2.87 18.46
C LEU A 80 -39.72 -3.61 19.56
N GLY A 81 -39.53 -3.20 20.82
CA GLY A 81 -40.25 -3.77 21.97
C GLY A 81 -41.78 -3.66 21.88
N SER A 82 -42.32 -2.84 20.98
CA SER A 82 -43.74 -2.72 20.66
C SER A 82 -44.23 -3.69 19.57
N GLY A 83 -43.35 -4.53 19.03
CA GLY A 83 -43.65 -5.44 17.90
C GLY A 83 -43.54 -4.80 16.51
N ALA A 84 -43.37 -3.48 16.42
CA ALA A 84 -43.17 -2.76 15.15
C ALA A 84 -41.74 -2.92 14.62
N TYR A 85 -41.56 -2.92 13.29
CA TYR A 85 -40.23 -3.01 12.67
C TYR A 85 -39.70 -1.65 12.25
N ARG A 86 -38.39 -1.44 12.38
CA ARG A 86 -37.70 -0.23 11.91
C ARG A 86 -36.43 -0.57 11.15
N GLN A 87 -36.20 0.13 10.04
CA GLN A 87 -34.92 0.10 9.33
C GLN A 87 -33.86 0.82 10.16
N VAL A 88 -32.74 0.14 10.39
CA VAL A 88 -31.58 0.69 11.08
C VAL A 88 -30.31 0.40 10.29
N ASN A 89 -29.43 1.39 10.22
CA ASN A 89 -28.09 1.19 9.67
C ASN A 89 -27.23 0.45 10.70
N THR A 90 -26.54 -0.57 10.24
CA THR A 90 -25.65 -1.41 11.03
C THR A 90 -24.39 -1.72 10.22
N CYS A 91 -23.35 -2.23 10.86
CA CYS A 91 -22.12 -2.63 10.20
C CYS A 91 -21.85 -4.12 10.44
N ARG A 92 -21.47 -4.82 9.37
CA ARG A 92 -20.83 -6.13 9.41
C ARG A 92 -19.36 -5.92 9.77
N LEU A 93 -18.91 -6.56 10.84
CA LEU A 93 -17.56 -6.42 11.37
C LEU A 93 -16.81 -7.74 11.22
N SER A 94 -15.64 -7.68 10.58
CA SER A 94 -14.67 -8.77 10.63
C SER A 94 -14.07 -8.95 12.03
N SER A 95 -13.36 -10.06 12.28
CA SER A 95 -12.66 -10.26 13.56
C SER A 95 -11.66 -9.13 13.82
N LEU A 96 -10.93 -8.69 12.79
CA LEU A 96 -10.01 -7.56 12.90
C LEU A 96 -10.74 -6.26 13.27
N ALA A 97 -11.88 -5.95 12.63
CA ALA A 97 -12.67 -4.77 12.99
C ALA A 97 -13.06 -4.79 14.46
N CYS A 98 -13.50 -5.95 14.97
CA CYS A 98 -13.85 -6.13 16.38
C CYS A 98 -12.63 -5.94 17.30
N LEU A 99 -11.44 -6.40 16.89
CA LEU A 99 -10.19 -6.16 17.61
C LEU A 99 -9.82 -4.67 17.66
N ILE A 100 -9.88 -3.97 16.53
CA ILE A 100 -9.56 -2.52 16.47
C ILE A 100 -10.57 -1.73 17.30
N ILE A 101 -11.87 -2.07 17.21
CA ILE A 101 -12.93 -1.45 18.02
C ILE A 101 -12.67 -1.66 19.51
N SER A 102 -12.39 -2.89 19.94
CA SER A 102 -12.14 -3.19 21.35
C SER A 102 -10.88 -2.52 21.90
N GLN A 103 -9.83 -2.37 21.10
CA GLN A 103 -8.61 -1.62 21.48
C GLN A 103 -8.88 -0.11 21.68
N ASN A 104 -9.88 0.44 20.99
CA ASN A 104 -10.19 1.88 20.97
C ASN A 104 -11.44 2.27 21.77
N ALA A 105 -12.16 1.29 22.30
CA ALA A 105 -13.32 1.45 23.16
C ALA A 105 -12.94 1.82 24.62
N ASP A 106 -13.95 2.16 25.43
CA ASP A 106 -13.74 2.53 26.83
C ASP A 106 -13.38 1.30 27.67
N LYS A 107 -12.10 1.21 28.05
CA LYS A 107 -11.54 0.11 28.85
C LYS A 107 -12.13 0.00 30.26
N LYS A 108 -12.86 1.01 30.75
CA LYS A 108 -13.59 0.93 32.03
C LYS A 108 -14.77 -0.03 31.95
N LYS A 109 -15.26 -0.37 30.76
CA LYS A 109 -16.32 -1.37 30.55
C LYS A 109 -15.71 -2.78 30.58
N PRO A 110 -16.18 -3.69 31.46
CA PRO A 110 -15.56 -5.01 31.65
C PRO A 110 -15.59 -5.86 30.38
N PHE A 111 -16.70 -5.80 29.63
CA PHE A 111 -16.86 -6.54 28.38
C PHE A 111 -15.99 -6.00 27.23
N VAL A 112 -15.47 -4.78 27.30
CA VAL A 112 -14.50 -4.27 26.32
C VAL A 112 -13.16 -4.97 26.46
N ARG A 113 -12.70 -5.18 27.70
CA ARG A 113 -11.45 -5.91 27.97
C ARG A 113 -11.58 -7.39 27.59
N LEU A 114 -12.74 -7.99 27.86
CA LEU A 114 -13.06 -9.35 27.42
C LEU A 114 -13.08 -9.43 25.89
N ALA A 115 -13.70 -8.47 25.20
CA ALA A 115 -13.67 -8.40 23.73
C ALA A 115 -12.24 -8.32 23.21
N GLN A 116 -11.41 -7.45 23.80
CA GLN A 116 -10.01 -7.30 23.39
C GLN A 116 -9.25 -8.63 23.53
N THR A 117 -9.44 -9.33 24.64
CA THR A 117 -8.79 -10.63 24.91
C THR A 117 -9.30 -11.68 23.92
N TYR A 118 -10.62 -11.81 23.81
CA TYR A 118 -11.30 -12.74 22.93
C TYR A 118 -10.89 -12.54 21.46
N PHE A 119 -10.98 -11.31 20.94
CA PHE A 119 -10.61 -11.04 19.56
C PHE A 119 -9.08 -11.04 19.38
N SER A 120 -8.26 -10.86 20.40
CA SER A 120 -6.81 -11.07 20.26
C SER A 120 -6.43 -12.55 20.17
N GLU A 121 -7.13 -13.41 20.89
CA GLU A 121 -6.90 -14.87 20.92
C GLU A 121 -7.59 -15.59 19.75
N ASN A 122 -8.73 -15.09 19.29
CA ASN A 122 -9.55 -15.65 18.21
C ASN A 122 -9.45 -14.86 16.89
N THR A 123 -8.61 -13.83 16.81
CA THR A 123 -8.20 -13.32 15.50
C THR A 123 -7.38 -14.42 14.86
N THR A 124 -8.00 -15.11 13.91
CA THR A 124 -7.29 -16.12 13.16
C THR A 124 -6.21 -15.43 12.36
N ALA A 125 -5.10 -16.10 12.16
CA ALA A 125 -4.12 -15.59 11.22
C ALA A 125 -4.66 -15.54 9.78
N GLU A 126 -5.75 -16.27 9.46
CA GLU A 126 -6.53 -16.04 8.25
C GLU A 126 -7.24 -14.70 8.24
N ASP A 127 -7.73 -14.18 9.37
CA ASP A 127 -8.28 -12.81 9.47
C ASP A 127 -7.20 -11.74 9.39
N ILE A 128 -6.01 -11.98 9.98
CA ILE A 128 -4.84 -11.10 9.83
C ILE A 128 -4.35 -11.11 8.39
N VAL A 129 -4.18 -12.29 7.80
CA VAL A 129 -3.78 -12.45 6.40
C VAL A 129 -4.86 -11.88 5.49
N SER A 130 -6.15 -12.15 5.70
CA SER A 130 -7.26 -11.57 4.92
C SER A 130 -7.34 -10.06 5.06
N SER A 131 -6.99 -9.50 6.23
CA SER A 131 -6.92 -8.05 6.43
C SER A 131 -5.69 -7.37 5.86
N LEU A 132 -4.65 -8.17 5.62
CA LEU A 132 -3.42 -7.77 4.94
C LEU A 132 -3.49 -8.08 3.44
N GLU A 133 -4.39 -8.99 3.01
CA GLU A 133 -4.61 -9.45 1.65
C GLU A 133 -5.47 -8.44 0.89
N SER A 134 -4.84 -7.36 0.46
CA SER A 134 -5.38 -6.53 -0.62
C SER A 134 -5.34 -7.31 -1.95
N SER A 135 -6.44 -7.30 -2.71
CA SER A 135 -6.42 -7.83 -4.09
C SER A 135 -5.65 -6.86 -4.98
N ILE A 136 -4.49 -7.28 -5.47
CA ILE A 136 -3.68 -6.47 -6.37
C ILE A 136 -3.87 -6.97 -7.79
N PHE A 137 -4.19 -6.03 -8.67
CA PHE A 137 -4.11 -6.24 -10.10
C PHE A 137 -2.63 -6.27 -10.50
N LEU A 138 -2.12 -7.43 -10.91
CA LEU A 138 -0.70 -7.57 -11.26
C LEU A 138 -0.47 -7.37 -12.76
N TYR A 139 -1.22 -8.06 -13.64
CA TYR A 139 -1.17 -7.83 -15.09
C TYR A 139 -2.35 -8.49 -15.83
N GLN A 140 -2.62 -8.01 -17.05
CA GLN A 140 -3.63 -8.58 -17.95
C GLN A 140 -2.99 -9.58 -18.92
N SER A 141 -3.56 -10.79 -19.00
CA SER A 141 -3.24 -11.78 -20.02
C SER A 141 -4.31 -11.77 -21.12
N ASN A 142 -4.00 -12.29 -22.30
CA ASN A 142 -4.96 -12.42 -23.40
C ASN A 142 -6.19 -13.30 -23.04
N LYS A 143 -6.12 -14.08 -21.95
CA LYS A 143 -7.21 -14.92 -21.42
C LYS A 143 -8.03 -14.26 -20.31
N GLY A 144 -7.67 -13.06 -19.84
CA GLY A 144 -8.38 -12.36 -18.77
C GLY A 144 -7.46 -11.58 -17.83
N LYS A 145 -8.07 -10.85 -16.88
CA LYS A 145 -7.38 -10.14 -15.80
C LYS A 145 -6.89 -11.17 -14.76
N ILE A 146 -5.58 -11.26 -14.53
CA ILE A 146 -5.01 -12.10 -13.47
C ILE A 146 -4.87 -11.22 -12.22
N SER A 147 -5.70 -11.50 -11.21
CA SER A 147 -5.64 -10.85 -9.90
C SER A 147 -5.19 -11.88 -8.87
N VAL A 148 -4.17 -11.53 -8.08
CA VAL A 148 -3.72 -12.36 -6.94
C VAL A 148 -3.79 -11.52 -5.69
N SER A 149 -4.26 -12.11 -4.58
CA SER A 149 -4.24 -11.44 -3.28
C SER A 149 -2.82 -11.39 -2.75
N VAL A 150 -2.41 -10.19 -2.32
CA VAL A 150 -1.04 -9.91 -1.89
C VAL A 150 -1.07 -9.26 -0.53
N ILE A 151 -0.13 -9.66 0.34
CA ILE A 151 0.05 -9.06 1.64
C ILE A 151 0.95 -7.82 1.51
N PHE A 152 0.46 -6.63 1.85
CA PHE A 152 1.30 -5.44 1.90
C PHE A 152 1.82 -5.19 3.32
N ASN A 153 3.14 -5.14 3.50
CA ASN A 153 3.76 -4.90 4.80
C ASN A 153 5.13 -4.25 4.64
N ASN A 154 5.40 -3.19 5.42
CA ASN A 154 6.65 -2.42 5.38
C ASN A 154 7.06 -1.98 3.96
N GLU A 155 6.13 -1.36 3.23
CA GLU A 155 6.38 -0.79 1.89
C GLU A 155 6.72 -1.81 0.80
N THR A 156 6.56 -3.11 1.09
CA THR A 156 6.78 -4.17 0.11
C THR A 156 5.66 -5.19 0.13
N PHE A 157 5.58 -5.94 -0.97
CA PHE A 157 4.59 -6.99 -1.20
C PHE A 157 5.15 -8.33 -0.74
N TRP A 158 4.29 -9.12 -0.10
CA TRP A 158 4.60 -10.44 0.40
C TRP A 158 3.62 -11.47 -0.16
N LEU A 159 4.15 -12.57 -0.69
CA LEU A 159 3.37 -13.68 -1.24
C LEU A 159 3.82 -15.01 -0.63
N SER A 160 2.87 -15.89 -0.33
CA SER A 160 3.18 -17.28 0.01
C SER A 160 3.52 -18.10 -1.23
N GLN A 161 4.17 -19.26 -1.06
CA GLN A 161 4.46 -20.18 -2.17
C GLN A 161 3.20 -20.61 -2.93
N ARG A 162 2.07 -20.76 -2.22
CA ARG A 162 0.77 -21.09 -2.82
C ARG A 162 0.27 -19.96 -3.73
N ARG A 163 0.36 -18.70 -3.28
CA ARG A 163 -0.05 -17.55 -4.10
C ARG A 163 0.87 -17.34 -5.30
N MET A 164 2.18 -17.59 -5.15
CA MET A 164 3.11 -17.57 -6.29
C MET A 164 2.80 -18.67 -7.31
N ALA A 165 2.41 -19.86 -6.85
CA ALA A 165 1.95 -20.95 -7.70
C ALA A 165 0.69 -20.57 -8.48
N GLU A 166 -0.30 -19.94 -7.83
CA GLU A 166 -1.49 -19.39 -8.47
C GLU A 166 -1.14 -18.30 -9.50
N LEU A 167 -0.25 -17.37 -9.15
CA LEU A 167 0.19 -16.28 -10.03
C LEU A 167 0.85 -16.80 -11.31
N PHE A 168 1.71 -17.80 -11.18
CA PHE A 168 2.48 -18.33 -12.30
C PHE A 168 1.88 -19.59 -12.92
N GLY A 169 0.70 -20.03 -12.50
CA GLY A 169 0.03 -21.22 -13.07
C GLY A 169 0.84 -22.51 -12.95
N VAL A 170 1.57 -22.69 -11.84
CA VAL A 170 2.42 -23.88 -11.59
C VAL A 170 2.14 -24.50 -10.22
N ASP A 171 2.65 -25.72 -10.00
CA ASP A 171 2.57 -26.37 -8.70
C ASP A 171 3.48 -25.69 -7.66
N THR A 172 3.06 -25.72 -6.39
CA THR A 172 3.83 -25.21 -5.25
C THR A 172 5.24 -25.81 -5.13
N ARG A 173 5.43 -27.07 -5.54
CA ARG A 173 6.74 -27.75 -5.56
C ARG A 173 7.71 -27.07 -6.50
N THR A 174 7.24 -26.59 -7.64
CA THR A 174 8.05 -25.87 -8.63
C THR A 174 8.54 -24.54 -8.07
N ILE A 175 7.68 -23.83 -7.34
CA ILE A 175 8.04 -22.60 -6.63
C ILE A 175 9.12 -22.87 -5.57
N ASN A 176 8.92 -23.90 -4.75
CA ASN A 176 9.88 -24.30 -3.72
C ASN A 176 11.24 -24.65 -4.34
N TYR A 177 11.25 -25.42 -5.44
CA TYR A 177 12.48 -25.74 -6.17
C TYR A 177 13.23 -24.47 -6.61
N HIS A 178 12.55 -23.52 -7.24
CA HIS A 178 13.20 -22.28 -7.70
C HIS A 178 13.70 -21.41 -6.55
N LEU A 179 12.96 -21.30 -5.45
CA LEU A 179 13.40 -20.58 -4.25
C LEU A 179 14.68 -21.19 -3.68
N GLN A 180 14.74 -22.52 -3.54
CA GLN A 180 15.96 -23.20 -3.09
C GLN A 180 17.16 -22.91 -3.99
N GLN A 181 16.97 -22.88 -5.32
CA GLN A 181 18.04 -22.55 -6.26
C GLN A 181 18.46 -21.07 -6.19
N ILE A 182 17.52 -20.15 -5.97
CA ILE A 182 17.82 -18.72 -5.79
C ILE A 182 18.74 -18.50 -4.58
N TYR A 183 18.44 -19.16 -3.46
CA TYR A 183 19.24 -19.04 -2.25
C TYR A 183 20.57 -19.80 -2.34
N SER A 184 20.59 -20.98 -2.97
CA SER A 184 21.85 -21.73 -3.17
C SER A 184 22.85 -20.97 -4.04
N THR A 185 22.36 -20.25 -5.05
CA THR A 185 23.17 -19.40 -5.93
C THR A 185 23.51 -18.04 -5.31
N LYS A 186 22.97 -17.72 -4.13
CA LYS A 186 23.11 -16.44 -3.43
C LYS A 186 22.68 -15.23 -4.27
N GLU A 187 21.73 -15.41 -5.19
CA GLU A 187 21.13 -14.28 -5.90
C GLU A 187 20.34 -13.39 -4.93
N LEU A 188 19.67 -14.01 -3.96
CA LEU A 188 18.98 -13.34 -2.87
C LEU A 188 19.45 -13.88 -1.52
N ILE A 189 19.32 -13.06 -0.48
CA ILE A 189 19.61 -13.43 0.91
C ILE A 189 18.30 -13.88 1.56
N GLU A 190 18.29 -15.10 2.10
CA GLU A 190 17.09 -15.72 2.67
C GLU A 190 16.50 -14.90 3.82
N GLU A 191 17.34 -14.40 4.72
CA GLU A 191 16.95 -13.61 5.91
C GLU A 191 16.31 -12.26 5.55
N ALA A 192 16.64 -11.70 4.39
CA ALA A 192 16.10 -10.43 3.92
C ALA A 192 14.78 -10.59 3.14
N THR A 193 14.55 -11.77 2.56
CA THR A 193 13.47 -12.01 1.58
C THR A 193 12.37 -12.93 2.08
N ILE A 194 12.58 -13.64 3.20
CA ILE A 194 11.58 -14.51 3.83
C ILE A 194 11.11 -13.95 5.16
N ARG A 195 9.80 -14.01 5.40
CA ARG A 195 9.21 -13.88 6.73
C ARG A 195 8.34 -15.09 7.04
N LYS A 196 8.27 -15.48 8.31
CA LYS A 196 7.32 -16.49 8.78
C LYS A 196 6.11 -15.77 9.37
N ILE A 197 4.94 -16.08 8.85
CA ILE A 197 3.66 -15.66 9.43
C ILE A 197 3.02 -16.94 9.97
N GLU A 198 2.61 -16.93 11.22
CA GLU A 198 1.83 -18.03 11.77
C GLU A 198 0.45 -17.99 11.10
N ILE A 199 0.01 -19.08 10.46
CA ILE A 199 -1.33 -19.22 9.90
C ILE A 199 -2.07 -20.31 10.67
N VAL A 200 -3.27 -20.01 11.15
CA VAL A 200 -4.13 -20.98 11.84
C VAL A 200 -4.97 -21.67 10.79
N GLN A 201 -4.78 -22.97 10.63
CA GLN A 201 -5.54 -23.80 9.72
C GLN A 201 -6.54 -24.66 10.52
N GLN A 202 -7.80 -24.71 10.09
CA GLN A 202 -8.79 -25.64 10.64
C GLN A 202 -8.58 -27.03 10.01
N GLU A 203 -8.11 -28.00 10.79
CA GLU A 203 -8.06 -29.41 10.40
C GLU A 203 -9.16 -30.18 11.16
N GLY A 204 -10.34 -30.31 10.56
CA GLY A 204 -11.50 -30.93 11.22
C GLY A 204 -12.05 -30.03 12.34
N ASN A 205 -12.05 -30.50 13.59
CA ASN A 205 -12.52 -29.75 14.77
C ASN A 205 -11.39 -29.04 15.54
N ARG A 206 -10.15 -29.06 15.05
CA ARG A 206 -8.99 -28.47 15.73
C ARG A 206 -8.38 -27.34 14.90
N SER A 207 -8.13 -26.21 15.55
CA SER A 207 -7.31 -25.12 15.03
C SER A 207 -5.84 -25.46 15.23
N VAL A 208 -5.08 -25.58 14.15
CA VAL A 208 -3.64 -25.88 14.18
C VAL A 208 -2.87 -24.69 13.61
N THR A 209 -2.04 -24.05 14.43
CA THR A 209 -1.15 -22.97 14.00
C THR A 209 0.08 -23.55 13.31
N ARG A 210 0.31 -23.20 12.04
CA ARG A 210 1.50 -23.55 11.29
C ARG A 210 2.25 -22.29 10.84
N PRO A 211 3.57 -22.22 11.02
CA PRO A 211 4.35 -21.15 10.42
C PRO A 211 4.36 -21.32 8.90
N VAL A 212 3.83 -20.34 8.18
CA VAL A 212 3.86 -20.27 6.72
C VAL A 212 4.88 -19.22 6.30
N ALA A 213 5.78 -19.61 5.41
CA ALA A 213 6.76 -18.69 4.84
C ALA A 213 6.09 -17.81 3.76
N VAL A 214 6.31 -16.51 3.87
CA VAL A 214 5.99 -15.50 2.84
C VAL A 214 7.26 -14.85 2.33
N TYR A 215 7.21 -14.43 1.07
CA TYR A 215 8.35 -14.00 0.28
C TYR A 215 8.11 -12.61 -0.26
N ASN A 216 9.11 -11.75 -0.19
CA ASN A 216 9.00 -10.36 -0.64
C ASN A 216 8.93 -10.26 -2.18
N LEU A 217 8.72 -9.04 -2.69
CA LEU A 217 8.60 -8.77 -4.12
C LEU A 217 9.82 -9.25 -4.93
N ASP A 218 11.04 -9.10 -4.40
CA ASP A 218 12.27 -9.50 -5.11
C ASP A 218 12.30 -11.01 -5.37
N ALA A 219 11.92 -11.81 -4.36
CA ALA A 219 11.81 -13.26 -4.50
C ALA A 219 10.73 -13.65 -5.52
N VAL A 220 9.59 -12.94 -5.54
CA VAL A 220 8.51 -13.19 -6.50
C VAL A 220 8.96 -12.91 -7.93
N ILE A 221 9.69 -11.80 -8.15
CA ILE A 221 10.27 -11.46 -9.46
C ILE A 221 11.29 -12.54 -9.87
N ALA A 222 12.22 -12.89 -8.98
CA ALA A 222 13.27 -13.87 -9.25
C ALA A 222 12.71 -15.26 -9.62
N VAL A 223 11.62 -15.68 -8.97
CA VAL A 223 10.89 -16.91 -9.31
C VAL A 223 10.18 -16.76 -10.66
N GLY A 224 9.48 -15.65 -10.90
CA GLY A 224 8.78 -15.39 -12.17
C GLY A 224 9.68 -15.43 -13.41
N TYR A 225 10.97 -15.09 -13.27
CA TYR A 225 11.96 -15.21 -14.35
C TYR A 225 12.48 -16.65 -14.56
N ARG A 226 12.34 -17.54 -13.57
CA ARG A 226 12.79 -18.93 -13.64
C ARG A 226 11.70 -19.93 -14.01
N VAL A 227 10.45 -19.62 -13.67
CA VAL A 227 9.31 -20.49 -13.93
C VAL A 227 9.00 -20.55 -15.43
N ASN A 228 8.86 -21.76 -15.95
CA ASN A 228 8.47 -22.01 -17.34
C ASN A 228 6.97 -22.31 -17.44
N SER A 229 6.15 -21.26 -17.51
CA SER A 229 4.71 -21.34 -17.76
C SER A 229 4.24 -20.22 -18.68
N TYR A 230 3.01 -20.34 -19.19
CA TYR A 230 2.38 -19.30 -20.01
C TYR A 230 2.20 -18.02 -19.18
N GLU A 231 1.71 -18.16 -17.94
CA GLU A 231 1.46 -17.08 -17.00
C GLU A 231 2.77 -16.37 -16.63
N ALA A 232 3.84 -17.10 -16.35
CA ALA A 232 5.17 -16.52 -16.10
C ALA A 232 5.74 -15.82 -17.33
N THR A 233 5.44 -16.31 -18.55
CA THR A 233 5.82 -15.63 -19.79
C THR A 233 5.09 -14.29 -19.93
N GLN A 234 3.80 -14.24 -19.65
CA GLN A 234 3.04 -13.00 -19.64
C GLN A 234 3.54 -12.01 -18.58
N PHE A 235 3.87 -12.50 -17.38
CA PHE A 235 4.50 -11.69 -16.33
C PHE A 235 5.81 -11.05 -16.81
N ARG A 236 6.69 -11.83 -17.47
CA ARG A 236 7.95 -11.31 -18.03
C ARG A 236 7.72 -10.29 -19.14
N MET A 237 6.75 -10.52 -20.03
CA MET A 237 6.38 -9.56 -21.07
C MET A 237 5.89 -8.24 -20.46
N TRP A 238 5.07 -8.32 -19.41
CA TRP A 238 4.63 -7.15 -18.66
C TRP A 238 5.80 -6.42 -18.00
N CYS A 239 6.67 -7.12 -17.25
CA CYS A 239 7.87 -6.53 -16.65
C CYS A 239 8.75 -5.82 -17.69
N ALA A 240 8.96 -6.45 -18.84
CA ALA A 240 9.73 -5.89 -19.95
C ALA A 240 9.06 -4.63 -20.52
N SER A 241 7.73 -4.60 -20.61
CA SER A 241 7.00 -3.42 -21.08
C SER A 241 7.12 -2.23 -20.12
N VAL A 242 7.02 -2.49 -18.81
CA VAL A 242 7.23 -1.50 -17.74
C VAL A 242 8.64 -0.94 -17.79
N LEU A 243 9.65 -1.81 -17.88
CA LEU A 243 11.05 -1.38 -17.99
C LEU A 243 11.29 -0.58 -19.28
N LYS A 244 10.74 -1.03 -20.40
CA LYS A 244 10.85 -0.33 -21.69
C LYS A 244 10.21 1.05 -21.62
N GLU A 245 9.04 1.18 -21.02
CA GLU A 245 8.38 2.46 -20.82
C GLU A 245 9.23 3.41 -19.95
N PHE A 246 9.77 2.90 -18.83
CA PHE A 246 10.67 3.66 -17.98
C PHE A 246 11.91 4.14 -18.75
N LEU A 247 12.55 3.27 -19.52
CA LEU A 247 13.74 3.62 -20.31
C LEU A 247 13.45 4.63 -21.43
N LEU A 248 12.26 4.60 -22.03
CA LEU A 248 11.87 5.52 -23.12
C LEU A 248 11.37 6.88 -22.61
N LYS A 249 10.50 6.87 -21.59
CA LYS A 249 9.82 8.09 -21.09
C LYS A 249 10.52 8.71 -19.88
N GLY A 250 11.31 7.93 -19.15
CA GLY A 250 11.90 8.30 -17.85
C GLY A 250 10.95 8.12 -16.66
N PHE A 251 9.74 7.59 -16.86
CA PHE A 251 8.76 7.35 -15.80
C PHE A 251 7.77 6.24 -16.21
N VAL A 252 7.13 5.63 -15.22
CA VAL A 252 6.00 4.70 -15.37
C VAL A 252 4.93 5.12 -14.37
N LEU A 253 3.66 5.12 -14.79
CA LEU A 253 2.53 5.45 -13.94
C LEU A 253 1.46 4.36 -14.03
N ASP A 254 0.85 4.07 -12.89
CA ASP A 254 -0.35 3.23 -12.79
C ASP A 254 -1.56 4.15 -12.60
N ASP A 255 -2.19 4.53 -13.70
CA ASP A 255 -3.27 5.52 -13.70
C ASP A 255 -4.51 5.05 -12.93
N GLU A 256 -4.86 3.75 -12.98
CA GLU A 256 -6.01 3.22 -12.26
C GLU A 256 -5.78 3.29 -10.75
N ARG A 257 -4.57 2.94 -10.30
CA ARG A 257 -4.20 3.04 -8.89
C ARG A 257 -4.04 4.47 -8.39
N LEU A 258 -3.60 5.40 -9.24
CA LEU A 258 -3.51 6.83 -8.90
C LEU A 258 -4.88 7.54 -8.89
N LYS A 259 -5.84 7.08 -9.70
CA LYS A 259 -7.23 7.60 -9.70
C LYS A 259 -8.04 7.13 -8.49
N ASN A 260 -7.77 5.92 -8.00
CA ASN A 260 -8.47 5.34 -6.88
C ASN A 260 -7.76 5.69 -5.57
N THR A 261 -8.43 6.43 -4.68
CA THR A 261 -7.86 6.75 -3.36
C THR A 261 -7.68 5.45 -2.55
N ASN A 262 -6.48 5.25 -1.98
CA ASN A 262 -6.19 4.30 -0.91
C ASN A 262 -6.23 2.79 -1.23
N VAL A 263 -5.37 2.31 -2.14
CA VAL A 263 -5.10 0.84 -2.25
C VAL A 263 -4.09 0.33 -1.19
N PHE A 264 -3.26 1.19 -0.57
CA PHE A 264 -2.23 0.73 0.41
C PHE A 264 -1.95 1.70 1.56
N GLY A 265 -2.91 2.56 1.90
CA GLY A 265 -2.84 3.50 3.02
C GLY A 265 -1.90 4.71 2.86
N LYS A 266 -1.00 4.72 1.88
CA LYS A 266 -0.20 5.90 1.49
C LYS A 266 -0.66 6.46 0.15
N ASP A 267 -0.95 7.75 0.12
CA ASP A 267 -1.25 8.49 -1.10
C ASP A 267 0.06 8.96 -1.76
N TYR A 268 0.51 8.22 -2.77
CA TYR A 268 1.69 8.56 -3.56
C TYR A 268 1.40 9.65 -4.61
N PHE A 269 0.15 10.05 -4.80
CA PHE A 269 -0.21 11.10 -5.75
C PHE A 269 0.37 12.45 -5.33
N ASP A 270 0.28 12.80 -4.04
CA ASP A 270 0.86 14.03 -3.51
C ASP A 270 2.40 14.03 -3.61
N GLU A 271 3.05 12.90 -3.34
CA GLU A 271 4.50 12.76 -3.52
C GLU A 271 4.90 12.93 -4.99
N LEU A 272 4.14 12.34 -5.92
CA LEU A 272 4.35 12.49 -7.35
C LEU A 272 4.22 13.96 -7.78
N LEU A 273 3.21 14.69 -7.27
CA LEU A 273 3.05 16.12 -7.53
C LEU A 273 4.25 16.94 -7.04
N ILE A 274 4.77 16.62 -5.85
CA ILE A 274 5.97 17.28 -5.30
C ILE A 274 7.18 17.01 -6.21
N ARG A 275 7.44 15.76 -6.60
CA ARG A 275 8.53 15.42 -7.53
C ARG A 275 8.37 16.11 -8.88
N ILE A 276 7.15 16.19 -9.43
CA ILE A 276 6.88 16.94 -10.67
C ILE A 276 7.19 18.42 -10.48
N ARG A 277 6.84 19.02 -9.33
CA ARG A 277 7.20 20.41 -9.02
C ARG A 277 8.72 20.58 -8.94
N GLU A 278 9.44 19.67 -8.29
CA GLU A 278 10.90 19.70 -8.22
C GLU A 278 11.56 19.60 -9.61
N ILE A 279 11.08 18.66 -10.44
CA ILE A 279 11.52 18.53 -11.84
C ILE A 279 11.20 19.80 -12.64
N ARG A 280 10.04 20.42 -12.40
CA ARG A 280 9.69 21.71 -13.02
C ARG A 280 10.54 22.86 -12.51
N THR A 281 10.95 22.87 -11.25
CA THR A 281 11.88 23.87 -10.70
C THR A 281 13.32 23.62 -11.12
N SER A 282 13.64 22.47 -11.73
CA SER A 282 14.91 22.34 -12.44
C SER A 282 14.97 23.43 -13.51
N GLU A 283 15.91 24.35 -13.32
CA GLU A 283 16.01 25.62 -14.04
C GLU A 283 15.83 25.43 -15.56
N ARG A 284 16.42 24.37 -16.12
CA ARG A 284 16.38 24.08 -17.57
C ARG A 284 14.95 23.91 -18.13
N ARG A 285 14.07 23.13 -17.50
CA ARG A 285 12.71 22.89 -18.02
C ARG A 285 11.80 24.09 -17.81
N TYR A 286 12.01 24.82 -16.72
CA TYR A 286 11.30 26.06 -16.44
C TYR A 286 11.64 27.14 -17.48
N TYR A 287 12.93 27.39 -17.72
CA TYR A 287 13.39 28.34 -18.73
C TYR A 287 12.92 27.95 -20.12
N GLN A 288 13.00 26.67 -20.49
CA GLN A 288 12.51 26.19 -21.80
C GLN A 288 11.02 26.54 -22.02
N LYS A 289 10.16 26.36 -21.02
CA LYS A 289 8.74 26.70 -21.17
C LYS A 289 8.51 28.20 -21.39
N ILE A 290 9.27 29.06 -20.72
CA ILE A 290 9.15 30.50 -20.92
C ILE A 290 9.65 30.90 -22.31
N THR A 291 10.74 30.29 -22.78
CA THR A 291 11.24 30.52 -24.14
C THR A 291 10.26 30.03 -25.20
N ASP A 292 9.61 28.88 -24.96
CA ASP A 292 8.61 28.30 -25.86
C ASP A 292 7.36 29.20 -25.94
N ILE A 293 6.85 29.70 -24.81
CA ILE A 293 5.71 30.64 -24.79
C ILE A 293 6.04 31.92 -25.57
N TYR A 294 7.23 32.48 -25.37
CA TYR A 294 7.64 33.69 -26.10
C TYR A 294 7.73 33.43 -27.61
N ALA A 295 8.23 32.26 -28.02
CA ALA A 295 8.31 31.88 -29.42
C ALA A 295 6.92 31.67 -30.06
N GLU A 296 6.01 31.00 -29.36
CA GLU A 296 4.65 30.69 -29.87
C GLU A 296 3.71 31.92 -29.85
N CYS A 297 3.88 32.83 -28.89
CA CYS A 297 3.00 33.99 -28.73
C CYS A 297 3.49 35.25 -29.47
N SER A 298 4.74 35.29 -29.93
CA SER A 298 5.27 36.45 -30.68
C SER A 298 5.10 36.23 -32.17
N ALA A 299 4.29 37.07 -32.82
CA ALA A 299 4.02 36.97 -34.25
C ALA A 299 5.26 37.19 -35.14
N ASP A 300 6.27 37.86 -34.60
CA ASP A 300 7.53 38.27 -35.24
C ASP A 300 8.77 37.62 -34.61
N TYR A 301 8.59 36.45 -33.97
CA TYR A 301 9.69 35.76 -33.31
C TYR A 301 10.86 35.44 -34.28
N ASP A 302 12.03 35.98 -33.97
CA ASP A 302 13.30 35.60 -34.60
C ASP A 302 14.36 35.29 -33.52
N PRO A 303 14.85 34.04 -33.40
CA PRO A 303 15.85 33.65 -32.41
C PRO A 303 17.19 34.38 -32.57
N LYS A 304 17.47 34.98 -33.74
CA LYS A 304 18.70 35.74 -33.97
C LYS A 304 18.57 37.22 -33.64
N SER A 305 17.34 37.75 -33.53
CA SER A 305 17.07 39.16 -33.26
C SER A 305 17.67 39.62 -31.94
N THR A 306 18.04 40.91 -31.89
CA THR A 306 18.56 41.55 -30.68
C THR A 306 17.49 41.61 -29.58
N ASP A 307 16.23 41.81 -29.97
CA ASP A 307 15.12 41.97 -29.02
C ASP A 307 14.80 40.65 -28.31
N THR A 308 14.79 39.53 -29.05
CA THR A 308 14.63 38.19 -28.46
C THR A 308 15.77 37.86 -27.48
N LYS A 309 17.02 38.14 -27.86
CA LYS A 309 18.18 37.95 -26.97
C LYS A 309 18.10 38.82 -25.71
N ASN A 310 17.66 40.06 -25.85
CA ASN A 310 17.45 40.98 -24.73
C ASN A 310 16.34 40.49 -23.81
N PHE A 311 15.21 40.04 -24.35
CA PHE A 311 14.11 39.47 -23.60
C PHE A 311 14.57 38.27 -22.76
N TYR A 312 15.24 37.28 -23.36
CA TYR A 312 15.73 36.11 -22.64
C TYR A 312 16.74 36.49 -21.53
N ARG A 313 17.64 37.43 -21.80
CA ARG A 313 18.58 37.94 -20.79
C ARG A 313 17.86 38.60 -19.61
N ILE A 314 16.84 39.42 -19.87
CA ILE A 314 16.05 40.09 -18.84
C ILE A 314 15.31 39.05 -18.00
N VAL A 315 14.57 38.14 -18.62
CA VAL A 315 13.82 37.08 -17.92
C VAL A 315 14.76 36.24 -17.05
N GLN A 316 15.91 35.84 -17.58
CA GLN A 316 16.89 35.06 -16.83
C GLN A 316 17.41 35.81 -15.60
N ASN A 317 17.78 37.09 -15.75
CA ASN A 317 18.26 37.92 -14.64
C ASN A 317 17.19 38.19 -13.58
N THR A 318 15.95 38.49 -14.00
CA THR A 318 14.83 38.70 -13.09
C THR A 318 14.56 37.46 -12.24
N MET A 319 14.67 36.28 -12.83
CA MET A 319 14.51 35.00 -12.12
C MET A 319 15.64 34.73 -11.13
N HIS A 320 16.91 34.93 -11.54
CA HIS A 320 18.04 34.81 -10.61
C HIS A 320 17.88 35.74 -9.41
N TRP A 321 17.43 36.97 -9.65
CA TRP A 321 17.19 37.94 -8.59
C TRP A 321 16.02 37.54 -7.68
N ALA A 322 14.93 37.02 -8.23
CA ALA A 322 13.78 36.57 -7.44
C ALA A 322 14.12 35.40 -6.48
N ILE A 323 15.04 34.52 -6.88
CA ILE A 323 15.41 33.33 -6.09
C ILE A 323 16.54 33.64 -5.10
N THR A 324 17.55 34.41 -5.53
CA THR A 324 18.80 34.59 -4.78
C THR A 324 18.98 35.99 -4.22
N HIS A 325 18.09 36.93 -4.56
CA HIS A 325 18.25 38.37 -4.35
C HIS A 325 19.51 38.97 -5.02
N LYS A 326 20.03 38.28 -6.04
CA LYS A 326 21.22 38.67 -6.79
C LYS A 326 21.03 38.46 -8.29
N THR A 327 21.59 39.35 -9.09
CA THR A 327 21.66 39.23 -10.55
C THR A 327 22.66 38.15 -10.96
N ALA A 328 22.59 37.65 -12.20
CA ALA A 328 23.55 36.67 -12.70
C ALA A 328 25.01 37.17 -12.61
N ALA A 329 25.23 38.47 -12.82
CA ALA A 329 26.55 39.09 -12.70
C ALA A 329 27.07 39.07 -11.25
N GLU A 330 26.22 39.38 -10.27
CA GLU A 330 26.57 39.34 -8.85
C GLU A 330 26.82 37.89 -8.39
N ILE A 331 26.02 36.93 -8.86
CA ILE A 331 26.24 35.50 -8.58
C ILE A 331 27.60 35.04 -9.11
N ILE A 332 27.97 35.42 -10.34
CA ILE A 332 29.28 35.09 -10.92
C ILE A 332 30.40 35.77 -10.14
N TYR A 333 30.24 37.06 -9.83
CA TYR A 333 31.24 37.84 -9.10
C TYR A 333 31.55 37.25 -7.72
N GLU A 334 30.52 36.85 -6.96
CA GLU A 334 30.71 36.24 -5.64
C GLU A 334 31.27 34.82 -5.69
N ARG A 335 31.01 34.08 -6.77
CA ARG A 335 31.48 32.69 -6.92
C ARG A 335 32.89 32.61 -7.50
N ALA A 336 33.32 33.63 -8.25
CA ALA A 336 34.65 33.71 -8.83
C ALA A 336 35.69 34.00 -7.75
N ASP A 337 36.55 33.01 -7.48
CA ASP A 337 37.55 33.08 -6.43
C ASP A 337 38.91 32.68 -7.00
N ALA A 338 39.80 33.66 -7.17
CA ALA A 338 41.12 33.47 -7.76
C ALA A 338 42.04 32.58 -6.92
N GLU A 339 41.75 32.38 -5.63
CA GLU A 339 42.52 31.49 -4.76
C GLU A 339 42.11 30.02 -4.92
N LYS A 340 40.94 29.74 -5.51
CA LYS A 340 40.47 28.38 -5.78
C LYS A 340 40.97 27.84 -7.12
N PRO A 341 41.20 26.52 -7.24
CA PRO A 341 41.51 25.88 -8.51
C PRO A 341 40.46 26.26 -9.57
N ASN A 342 40.91 26.62 -10.78
CA ASN A 342 40.04 27.06 -11.88
C ASN A 342 39.11 28.23 -11.52
N MET A 343 39.55 29.13 -10.62
CA MET A 343 38.78 30.30 -10.18
C MET A 343 37.45 29.97 -9.50
N GLY A 344 37.30 28.74 -8.96
CA GLY A 344 36.06 28.27 -8.34
C GLY A 344 35.03 27.70 -9.32
N LEU A 345 35.37 27.50 -10.60
CA LEU A 345 34.51 26.82 -11.57
C LEU A 345 34.28 25.35 -11.18
N MET A 346 33.01 24.94 -11.12
CA MET A 346 32.61 23.56 -10.78
C MET A 346 32.26 22.71 -12.01
N THR A 347 31.97 23.33 -13.15
CA THR A 347 31.49 22.65 -14.37
C THR A 347 32.07 23.30 -15.64
N TRP A 348 32.59 22.47 -16.56
CA TRP A 348 33.01 22.81 -17.93
C TRP A 348 32.96 21.54 -18.78
N LYS A 349 33.14 21.64 -20.10
CA LYS A 349 32.96 20.54 -21.08
C LYS A 349 33.71 19.24 -20.74
N HIS A 350 34.80 19.32 -19.98
CA HIS A 350 35.61 18.18 -19.54
C HIS A 350 35.85 18.16 -18.01
N ALA A 351 34.93 18.73 -17.22
CA ALA A 351 35.03 18.68 -15.76
C ALA A 351 34.83 17.24 -15.21
N PRO A 352 35.46 16.87 -14.07
CA PRO A 352 36.40 17.66 -13.27
C PRO A 352 37.86 17.52 -13.72
N HIS A 353 38.18 16.54 -14.58
CA HIS A 353 39.53 16.26 -15.05
C HIS A 353 39.65 16.51 -16.55
N GLY A 354 40.01 17.73 -16.93
CA GLY A 354 40.22 18.13 -18.32
C GLY A 354 40.55 19.61 -18.45
N ARG A 355 41.31 19.97 -19.48
CA ARG A 355 41.68 21.38 -19.73
C ARG A 355 40.45 22.22 -20.02
N ILE A 356 40.45 23.45 -19.48
CA ILE A 356 39.48 24.48 -19.85
C ILE A 356 39.86 24.94 -21.26
N LEU A 357 39.07 24.55 -22.25
CA LEU A 357 39.24 24.99 -23.62
C LEU A 357 38.45 26.28 -23.82
N ALA A 358 39.06 27.28 -24.43
CA ALA A 358 38.34 28.45 -24.91
C ALA A 358 37.34 27.99 -25.98
N ASN A 359 36.07 28.36 -25.84
CA ASN A 359 35.09 28.10 -26.89
C ASN A 359 35.49 28.92 -28.12
N GLN A 360 35.84 28.25 -29.22
CA GLN A 360 35.93 28.86 -30.56
C GLN A 360 34.53 29.11 -31.12
#